data_AF-A0A1H6TEJ0-F1
#
_entry.id   AF-A0A1H6TEJ0-F1
#
_cell.length_a   1.000
_cell.length_b   1.000
_cell.length_c   1.000
_cell.angle_alpha   90.00
_cell.angle_beta   90.00
_cell.angle_gamma   90.00
#
_symmetry.space_group_name_H-M   'P 1'
#
loop_
_entity.id
_entity.type
_entity.pdbx_description
1 polymer ?
#
loop_
_entity_poly.entity_id
_entity_poly.type
_entity_poly.pdbx_seq_one_letter_code
_entity_poly.pdbx_strand_id
1 'polypeptide(L)'
;MRLLARTPLAPLLLAPLLLSGAAFAQTAAPAPTPSPASAAPKGGPAGTGVSGATNPVVSSLAVTVGRAVGGGQLVTCPSKLSVSRQAVCIYSKQAAAQARTQIRTSLASRAAGEWKLSGQSGSLLVKNAAGQIGAYVLIAPLSAQESLLVVDAVNVAAAPRATAAPAGVVKGQPYLLGKDLVGVVNVVSLGAGKFRLNVPGETALTVTAGQKTAQRAGGNVDLPLAPVSDGKNLIFPLSGLRALGCTVTDAPKGVTITCGPDSVGVLPIVF
;
A
#
# COMPACT_ATOMS: atom_id res chain seq x y z
N MET A 1 -50.09 15.60 -50.24
CA MET A 1 -51.15 15.68 -49.20
C MET A 1 -50.50 15.28 -47.87
N ARG A 2 -50.29 16.17 -46.89
CA ARG A 2 -51.25 16.83 -45.97
C ARG A 2 -52.09 15.84 -45.14
N LEU A 3 -51.67 15.61 -43.90
CA LEU A 3 -52.42 15.72 -42.61
C LEU A 3 -51.37 15.39 -41.51
N LEU A 4 -50.88 16.24 -40.59
CA LEU A 4 -51.43 17.23 -39.63
C LEU A 4 -52.21 16.65 -38.44
N ALA A 5 -51.85 17.14 -37.23
CA ALA A 5 -52.50 16.99 -35.92
C ALA A 5 -52.38 15.61 -35.20
N ARG A 6 -52.36 15.51 -33.85
CA ARG A 6 -52.64 16.49 -32.77
C ARG A 6 -51.99 16.06 -31.44
N THR A 7 -51.36 16.97 -30.71
CA THR A 7 -51.26 16.94 -29.22
C THR A 7 -52.57 17.49 -28.63
N PRO A 8 -53.01 17.09 -27.42
CA PRO A 8 -52.43 17.54 -26.13
C PRO A 8 -52.34 16.36 -25.11
N LEU A 9 -52.30 16.47 -23.77
CA LEU A 9 -52.30 17.56 -22.77
C LEU A 9 -51.51 17.10 -21.51
N ALA A 10 -51.16 18.01 -20.60
CA ALA A 10 -50.59 17.70 -19.27
C ALA A 10 -51.69 17.53 -18.19
N PRO A 11 -51.34 17.13 -16.96
CA PRO A 11 -51.20 18.18 -15.94
C PRO A 11 -49.97 18.05 -15.02
N LEU A 12 -49.38 19.18 -14.66
CA LEU A 12 -48.51 19.29 -13.47
C LEU A 12 -49.39 19.34 -12.21
N LEU A 13 -48.98 18.62 -11.16
CA LEU A 13 -49.49 18.84 -9.81
C LEU A 13 -48.45 19.61 -8.99
N LEU A 14 -48.79 20.86 -8.66
CA LEU A 14 -48.10 21.64 -7.63
C LEU A 14 -48.54 21.16 -6.24
N ALA A 15 -47.60 21.08 -5.30
CA ALA A 15 -47.91 21.00 -3.88
C ALA A 15 -46.87 21.78 -3.05
N PRO A 16 -47.17 23.03 -2.66
CA PRO A 16 -46.48 23.72 -1.58
C PRO A 16 -47.33 23.67 -0.31
N LEU A 17 -46.74 23.27 0.82
CA LEU A 17 -47.35 23.46 2.14
C LEU A 17 -46.31 24.03 3.12
N LEU A 18 -46.71 25.10 3.77
CA LEU A 18 -45.93 25.98 4.65
C LEU A 18 -46.18 25.64 6.13
N LEU A 19 -45.53 26.41 7.01
CA LEU A 19 -45.58 26.43 8.49
C LEU A 19 -44.65 25.40 9.14
N SER A 20 -43.63 25.75 9.95
CA SER A 20 -43.43 26.83 10.96
C SER A 20 -44.05 26.52 12.33
N GLY A 21 -43.17 26.39 13.34
CA GLY A 21 -43.47 26.18 14.76
C GLY A 21 -42.19 25.68 15.46
N ALA A 22 -41.31 26.58 15.91
CA ALA A 22 -41.33 27.25 17.22
C ALA A 22 -40.77 26.35 18.36
N ALA A 23 -39.72 26.85 19.02
CA ALA A 23 -39.02 26.16 20.10
C ALA A 23 -39.77 26.23 21.44
N PHE A 24 -39.40 25.40 22.42
CA PHE A 24 -39.05 25.83 23.80
C PHE A 24 -38.56 24.65 24.67
N ALA A 25 -38.12 25.00 25.89
CA ALA A 25 -37.82 24.17 27.07
C ALA A 25 -36.42 23.54 27.18
N GLN A 26 -35.65 24.09 28.12
CA GLN A 26 -34.40 23.54 28.64
C GLN A 26 -34.68 22.40 29.63
N THR A 27 -33.75 21.46 29.79
CA THR A 27 -33.48 20.80 31.07
C THR A 27 -31.99 20.47 31.14
N ALA A 28 -31.30 20.96 32.17
CA ALA A 28 -29.88 20.70 32.39
C ALA A 28 -29.66 20.23 33.83
N ALA A 29 -28.99 19.08 33.99
CA ALA A 29 -28.24 18.62 35.19
C ALA A 29 -27.85 17.14 35.01
N PRO A 30 -26.87 16.60 35.77
CA PRO A 30 -25.82 17.26 36.55
C PRO A 30 -24.40 16.92 36.05
N ALA A 31 -23.40 17.67 36.53
CA ALA A 31 -21.99 17.34 36.30
C ALA A 31 -21.47 16.31 37.33
N PRO A 32 -20.64 15.32 36.93
CA PRO A 32 -19.88 14.52 37.87
C PRO A 32 -18.63 15.26 38.36
N THR A 33 -18.44 15.23 39.69
CA THR A 33 -17.36 15.87 40.46
C THR A 33 -15.97 15.29 40.11
N PRO A 34 -14.87 16.08 40.13
CA PRO A 34 -13.52 15.54 39.95
C PRO A 34 -13.11 14.62 41.12
N SER A 35 -12.45 13.52 40.79
CA SER A 35 -11.79 12.62 41.76
C SER A 35 -10.28 12.51 41.45
N PRO A 36 -9.45 12.19 42.45
CA PRO A 36 -8.11 12.80 42.56
C PRO A 36 -7.06 12.18 41.65
N ALA A 37 -6.05 13.01 41.35
CA ALA A 37 -4.78 12.52 40.81
C ALA A 37 -4.16 11.50 41.77
N SER A 38 -3.87 10.31 41.26
CA SER A 38 -3.08 9.30 41.97
C SER A 38 -1.76 9.04 41.22
N ALA A 39 -0.73 8.65 41.96
CA ALA A 39 0.65 8.92 41.61
C ALA A 39 1.21 8.10 40.43
N ALA A 40 2.22 8.67 39.76
CA ALA A 40 2.96 8.02 38.68
C ALA A 40 3.78 6.82 39.16
N PRO A 41 3.80 5.70 38.41
CA PRO A 41 4.85 4.69 38.52
C PRO A 41 6.15 5.21 37.90
N LYS A 42 7.20 5.37 38.71
CA LYS A 42 8.59 5.46 38.21
C LYS A 42 9.05 4.07 37.77
N GLY A 43 9.76 3.99 36.64
CA GLY A 43 10.53 2.82 36.21
C GLY A 43 10.05 2.20 34.91
N GLY A 44 10.92 2.20 33.89
CA GLY A 44 10.72 1.45 32.64
C GLY A 44 11.14 -0.03 32.76
N PRO A 45 11.43 -0.76 31.66
CA PRO A 45 11.92 -0.25 30.37
C PRO A 45 11.20 -0.81 29.12
N ALA A 46 11.81 -0.54 27.95
CA ALA A 46 11.52 -1.09 26.62
C ALA A 46 10.22 -0.63 25.95
N GLY A 47 10.35 0.30 25.01
CA GLY A 47 9.23 0.72 24.17
C GLY A 47 8.75 -0.39 23.25
N THR A 48 7.43 -0.53 23.12
CA THR A 48 6.80 -1.27 22.03
C THR A 48 7.16 -0.60 20.71
N GLY A 49 8.21 -1.11 20.08
CA GLY A 49 8.65 -0.63 18.79
C GLY A 49 7.55 -0.85 17.75
N VAL A 50 7.11 0.24 17.14
CA VAL A 50 6.87 0.23 15.69
C VAL A 50 8.08 -0.43 15.03
N SER A 51 7.89 -1.23 13.98
CA SER A 51 8.99 -1.88 13.24
C SER A 51 9.92 -0.86 12.57
N GLY A 52 10.78 -0.20 13.36
CA GLY A 52 11.81 0.76 12.94
C GLY A 52 12.97 0.14 12.16
N ALA A 53 12.80 -1.11 11.70
CA ALA A 53 13.71 -1.81 10.81
C ALA A 53 13.42 -1.52 9.32
N THR A 54 12.39 -0.72 9.01
CA THR A 54 11.88 -0.47 7.66
C THR A 54 12.29 0.92 7.18
N ASN A 55 13.25 0.99 6.25
CA ASN A 55 13.60 2.25 5.59
C ASN A 55 12.65 2.50 4.40
N PRO A 56 11.81 3.56 4.40
CA PRO A 56 10.79 3.76 3.37
C PRO A 56 11.37 3.99 1.96
N VAL A 57 12.63 4.45 1.87
CA VAL A 57 13.35 4.56 0.59
C VAL A 57 13.67 3.17 0.05
N VAL A 58 14.14 2.27 0.92
CA VAL A 58 14.42 0.86 0.55
C VAL A 58 13.12 0.12 0.23
N SER A 59 12.06 0.28 1.02
CA SER A 59 10.77 -0.39 0.78
C SER A 59 10.16 -0.02 -0.57
N SER A 60 10.03 1.28 -0.85
CA SER A 60 9.46 1.77 -2.11
C SER A 60 10.32 1.42 -3.33
N LEU A 61 11.65 1.37 -3.15
CA LEU A 61 12.57 0.95 -4.21
C LEU A 61 12.54 -0.57 -4.42
N ALA A 62 12.43 -1.39 -3.37
CA ALA A 62 12.30 -2.84 -3.43
C ALA A 62 11.03 -3.27 -4.18
N VAL A 63 9.88 -2.63 -3.88
CA VAL A 63 8.63 -2.84 -4.63
C VAL A 63 8.79 -2.43 -6.11
N THR A 64 9.48 -1.32 -6.39
CA THR A 64 9.74 -0.87 -7.78
C THR A 64 10.62 -1.87 -8.54
N VAL A 65 11.73 -2.31 -7.93
CA VAL A 65 12.66 -3.28 -8.50
C VAL A 65 12.01 -4.66 -8.70
N GLY A 66 11.27 -5.15 -7.69
CA GLY A 66 10.57 -6.43 -7.76
C GLY A 66 9.52 -6.50 -8.87
N ARG A 67 8.93 -5.36 -9.25
CA ARG A 67 8.02 -5.26 -10.40
C ARG A 67 8.72 -5.15 -11.74
N ALA A 68 9.80 -4.37 -11.80
CA ALA A 68 10.59 -4.25 -13.01
C ALA A 68 11.04 -5.64 -13.50
N VAL A 69 11.31 -6.56 -12.58
CA VAL A 69 11.70 -7.94 -12.88
C VAL A 69 10.55 -8.96 -12.93
N GLY A 70 9.29 -8.49 -13.00
CA GLY A 70 8.12 -9.33 -13.25
C GLY A 70 7.59 -10.15 -12.08
N GLY A 71 7.82 -9.74 -10.82
CA GLY A 71 7.36 -10.46 -9.64
C GLY A 71 8.49 -11.15 -8.88
N GLY A 72 9.37 -10.35 -8.27
CA GLY A 72 10.48 -10.86 -7.48
C GLY A 72 10.07 -11.32 -6.06
N GLN A 73 10.60 -12.46 -5.62
CA GLN A 73 10.36 -13.04 -4.30
C GLN A 73 11.32 -12.46 -3.25
N LEU A 74 10.85 -12.07 -2.07
CA LEU A 74 11.75 -11.70 -0.97
C LEU A 74 12.47 -12.93 -0.43
N VAL A 75 13.79 -12.79 -0.26
CA VAL A 75 14.65 -13.83 0.31
C VAL A 75 15.53 -13.22 1.40
N THR A 76 15.98 -14.06 2.33
CA THR A 76 16.99 -13.66 3.31
C THR A 76 18.26 -13.24 2.57
N CYS A 77 18.77 -12.04 2.84
CA CYS A 77 20.05 -11.62 2.28
C CYS A 77 21.18 -12.56 2.74
N PRO A 78 22.00 -13.10 1.82
CA PRO A 78 23.15 -13.91 2.16
C PRO A 78 24.06 -13.21 3.18
N SER A 79 24.34 -13.86 4.31
CA SER A 79 25.09 -13.29 5.44
C SER A 79 26.54 -12.91 5.13
N LYS A 80 27.08 -13.36 3.99
CA LYS A 80 28.40 -12.97 3.47
C LYS A 80 28.40 -11.63 2.72
N LEU A 81 27.22 -11.05 2.42
CA LEU A 81 27.12 -9.73 1.81
C LEU A 81 27.16 -8.65 2.90
N SER A 82 28.08 -7.70 2.77
CA SER A 82 28.18 -6.53 3.65
C SER A 82 27.10 -5.48 3.32
N VAL A 83 25.84 -5.85 3.54
CA VAL A 83 24.65 -5.02 3.31
C VAL A 83 24.03 -4.60 4.64
N SER A 84 23.27 -3.51 4.66
CA SER A 84 22.68 -3.01 5.91
C SER A 84 21.63 -3.96 6.48
N ARG A 85 21.34 -3.84 7.77
CA ARG A 85 20.23 -4.58 8.42
C ARG A 85 18.83 -4.16 7.91
N GLN A 86 18.75 -3.14 7.07
CA GLN A 86 17.54 -2.64 6.42
C GLN A 86 17.48 -3.03 4.92
N ALA A 87 18.53 -3.67 4.39
CA ALA A 87 18.58 -4.15 3.02
C ALA A 87 17.50 -5.21 2.74
N VAL A 88 16.98 -5.21 1.52
CA VAL A 88 15.99 -6.16 1.03
C VAL A 88 16.59 -6.92 -0.14
N CYS A 89 16.61 -8.26 -0.04
CA CYS A 89 17.06 -9.13 -1.11
C CYS A 89 15.87 -9.74 -1.84
N ILE A 90 15.92 -9.71 -3.17
CA ILE A 90 14.86 -10.13 -4.06
C ILE A 90 15.44 -11.15 -5.05
N TYR A 91 14.92 -12.37 -5.04
CA TYR A 91 15.21 -13.37 -6.06
C TYR A 91 14.32 -13.13 -7.29
N SER A 92 14.91 -13.28 -8.48
CA SER A 92 14.24 -13.12 -9.76
C SER A 92 14.62 -14.25 -10.72
N LYS A 93 13.62 -14.75 -11.46
CA LYS A 93 13.77 -15.67 -12.60
C LYS A 93 14.10 -14.94 -13.91
N GLN A 94 14.85 -13.83 -13.82
CA GLN A 94 15.37 -13.11 -14.97
C GLN A 94 16.89 -13.09 -14.97
N ALA A 95 17.45 -13.24 -16.17
CA ALA A 95 18.87 -13.06 -16.43
C ALA A 95 19.32 -11.65 -16.02
N ALA A 96 20.48 -11.53 -15.37
CA ALA A 96 20.96 -10.25 -14.83
C ALA A 96 21.08 -9.13 -15.88
N ALA A 97 21.29 -9.44 -17.16
CA ALA A 97 21.27 -8.45 -18.25
C ALA A 97 19.86 -7.87 -18.49
N GLN A 98 18.84 -8.73 -18.56
CA GLN A 98 17.44 -8.31 -18.79
C GLN A 98 16.91 -7.50 -17.60
N ALA A 99 17.12 -8.01 -16.39
CA ALA A 99 16.71 -7.33 -15.15
C ALA A 99 17.31 -5.92 -15.04
N ARG A 100 18.61 -5.74 -15.38
CA ARG A 100 19.25 -4.40 -15.40
C ARG A 100 18.51 -3.43 -16.32
N THR A 101 18.17 -3.84 -17.54
CA THR A 101 17.43 -3.02 -18.50
C THR A 101 16.04 -2.65 -17.97
N GLN A 102 15.28 -3.63 -17.46
CA GLN A 102 13.93 -3.36 -16.95
C GLN A 102 13.94 -2.43 -15.73
N ILE A 103 14.87 -2.63 -14.79
CA ILE A 103 15.03 -1.78 -13.61
C ILE A 103 15.43 -0.36 -14.02
N ARG A 104 16.35 -0.22 -14.99
CA ARG A 104 16.77 1.10 -15.51
C ARG A 104 15.61 1.87 -16.13
N THR A 105 14.77 1.19 -16.90
CA THR A 105 13.54 1.74 -17.50
C THR A 105 12.52 2.11 -16.43
N SER A 106 12.24 1.22 -15.47
CA SER A 106 11.27 1.44 -14.39
C SER A 106 11.66 2.61 -13.46
N LEU A 107 12.96 2.80 -13.21
CA LEU A 107 13.45 3.91 -12.41
C LEU A 107 13.51 5.25 -13.16
N ALA A 108 13.54 5.23 -14.50
CA ALA A 108 13.56 6.42 -15.36
C ALA A 108 14.57 7.50 -14.87
N SER A 109 14.10 8.70 -14.52
CA SER A 109 14.92 9.83 -14.02
C SER A 109 15.43 9.65 -12.59
N ARG A 110 14.93 8.66 -11.84
CA ARG A 110 15.42 8.33 -10.49
C ARG A 110 16.73 7.55 -10.51
N ALA A 111 17.07 6.88 -11.61
CA ALA A 111 18.39 6.27 -11.75
C ALA A 111 19.46 7.38 -11.84
N ALA A 112 20.50 7.29 -11.02
CA ALA A 112 21.62 8.23 -11.03
C ALA A 112 22.71 7.75 -12.01
N GLY A 113 22.40 7.87 -13.30
CA GLY A 113 23.24 7.39 -14.38
C GLY A 113 22.95 5.93 -14.75
N GLU A 114 23.95 5.28 -15.36
CA GLU A 114 23.87 3.90 -15.83
C GLU A 114 24.45 2.90 -14.83
N TRP A 115 24.20 1.62 -15.09
CA TRP A 115 24.73 0.52 -14.29
C TRP A 115 26.26 0.48 -14.32
N LYS A 116 26.90 0.58 -13.15
CA LYS A 116 28.33 0.28 -12.99
C LYS A 116 28.50 -1.22 -12.89
N LEU A 117 29.25 -1.82 -13.82
CA LEU A 117 29.37 -3.27 -13.95
C LEU A 117 30.69 -3.81 -13.37
N SER A 118 30.64 -5.04 -12.88
CA SER A 118 31.82 -5.84 -12.52
C SER A 118 31.54 -7.28 -12.91
N GLY A 119 32.09 -7.70 -14.05
CA GLY A 119 31.68 -8.94 -14.72
C GLY A 119 30.19 -8.92 -15.08
N GLN A 120 29.46 -9.96 -14.68
CA GLN A 120 28.01 -10.05 -14.86
C GLN A 120 27.20 -9.33 -13.77
N SER A 121 27.82 -8.99 -12.65
CA SER A 121 27.20 -8.22 -11.56
C SER A 121 27.18 -6.72 -11.87
N GLY A 122 26.27 -5.99 -11.23
CA GLY A 122 26.16 -4.55 -11.41
C GLY A 122 25.65 -3.82 -10.17
N SER A 123 25.91 -2.51 -10.13
CA SER A 123 25.34 -1.59 -9.16
C SER A 123 24.74 -0.37 -9.86
N LEU A 124 23.63 0.13 -9.32
CA LEU A 124 22.94 1.33 -9.79
C LEU A 124 22.60 2.22 -8.59
N LEU A 125 22.99 3.48 -8.65
CA LEU A 125 22.62 4.48 -7.64
C LEU A 125 21.22 5.04 -7.94
N VAL A 126 20.46 5.33 -6.89
CA VAL A 126 19.06 5.77 -7.01
C VAL A 126 18.79 7.02 -6.20
N LYS A 127 18.16 7.99 -6.86
CA LYS A 127 17.76 9.29 -6.31
C LYS A 127 16.49 9.18 -5.46
N ASN A 128 16.50 9.92 -4.35
CA ASN A 128 15.32 10.24 -3.56
C ASN A 128 14.47 11.32 -4.28
N ALA A 129 13.33 11.70 -3.67
CA ALA A 129 12.44 12.72 -4.24
C ALA A 129 13.06 14.14 -4.28
N ALA A 130 14.13 14.39 -3.53
CA ALA A 130 14.90 15.64 -3.55
C ALA A 130 16.06 15.60 -4.56
N GLY A 131 16.17 14.57 -5.40
CA GLY A 131 17.20 14.43 -6.43
C GLY A 131 18.57 13.95 -5.93
N GLN A 132 18.75 13.79 -4.62
CA GLN A 132 19.98 13.30 -3.98
C GLN A 132 20.05 11.77 -4.00
N ILE A 133 21.26 11.19 -4.01
CA ILE A 133 21.40 9.73 -3.87
C ILE A 133 20.91 9.31 -2.47
N GLY A 134 19.91 8.42 -2.43
CA GLY A 134 19.35 7.91 -1.16
C GLY A 134 19.42 6.40 -1.02
N ALA A 135 19.58 5.68 -2.12
CA ALA A 135 19.63 4.22 -2.15
C ALA A 135 20.47 3.71 -3.32
N TYR A 136 20.76 2.41 -3.30
CA TYR A 136 21.41 1.70 -4.38
C TYR A 136 20.73 0.35 -4.62
N VAL A 137 20.86 -0.15 -5.84
CA VAL A 137 20.46 -1.49 -6.25
C VAL A 137 21.72 -2.24 -6.67
N LEU A 138 21.98 -3.40 -6.08
CA LEU A 138 22.95 -4.37 -6.57
C LEU A 138 22.21 -5.47 -7.34
N ILE A 139 22.88 -6.03 -8.34
CA ILE A 139 22.45 -7.26 -9.00
C ILE A 139 23.64 -8.20 -9.16
N ALA A 140 23.40 -9.48 -8.87
CA ALA A 140 24.32 -10.57 -9.14
C ALA A 140 23.58 -11.70 -9.87
N PRO A 141 24.19 -12.37 -10.87
CA PRO A 141 23.61 -13.59 -11.42
C PRO A 141 23.65 -14.69 -10.35
N LEU A 142 22.61 -15.51 -10.31
CA LEU A 142 22.61 -16.81 -9.61
C LEU A 142 22.82 -17.95 -10.62
N SER A 143 22.29 -17.77 -11.83
CA SER A 143 22.49 -18.64 -12.99
C SER A 143 22.42 -17.79 -14.27
N ALA A 144 22.42 -18.43 -15.44
CA ALA A 144 22.23 -17.72 -16.71
C ALA A 144 20.83 -17.06 -16.83
N GLN A 145 19.85 -17.52 -16.06
CA GLN A 145 18.44 -17.13 -16.17
C GLN A 145 17.89 -16.52 -14.88
N GLU A 146 18.66 -16.51 -13.79
CA GLU A 146 18.23 -16.05 -12.48
C GLU A 146 19.20 -15.02 -11.90
N SER A 147 18.67 -14.10 -11.10
CA SER A 147 19.45 -13.08 -10.44
C SER A 147 18.99 -12.82 -9.01
N LEU A 148 19.97 -12.47 -8.18
CA LEU A 148 19.75 -11.89 -6.87
C LEU A 148 19.89 -10.38 -6.99
N LEU A 149 18.84 -9.68 -6.56
CA LEU A 149 18.79 -8.23 -6.48
C LEU A 149 18.89 -7.84 -5.01
N VAL A 150 19.65 -6.80 -4.69
CA VAL A 150 19.71 -6.24 -3.34
C VAL A 150 19.38 -4.76 -3.42
N VAL A 151 18.43 -4.32 -2.61
CA VAL A 151 18.07 -2.91 -2.48
C VAL A 151 18.44 -2.45 -1.07
N ASP A 152 19.21 -1.38 -0.97
CA ASP A 152 19.68 -0.85 0.31
C ASP A 152 19.83 0.68 0.27
N ALA A 153 19.81 1.32 1.44
CA ALA A 153 19.96 2.76 1.57
C ALA A 153 21.43 3.16 1.63
N VAL A 154 21.79 4.32 1.08
CA VAL A 154 23.15 4.88 1.26
C VAL A 154 23.23 5.56 2.63
N ASN A 155 23.29 4.74 3.69
CA ASN A 155 23.35 5.08 5.12
C ASN A 155 22.77 6.45 5.52
N VAL A 156 21.53 6.73 5.12
CA VAL A 156 20.75 7.85 5.64
C VAL A 156 20.03 7.33 6.87
N ALA A 157 20.27 7.96 8.03
CA ALA A 157 19.50 7.68 9.24
C ALA A 157 18.01 7.72 8.90
N ALA A 158 17.30 6.60 9.12
CA ALA A 158 15.91 6.48 8.73
C ALA A 158 15.07 7.48 9.52
N ALA A 159 14.77 8.62 8.91
CA ALA A 159 13.99 9.67 9.55
C ALA A 159 12.64 9.07 9.95
N PRO A 160 12.27 9.07 11.25
CA PRO A 160 11.01 8.51 11.70
C PRO A 160 9.90 9.44 11.21
N ARG A 161 9.38 9.16 10.01
CA ARG A 161 8.26 9.90 9.46
C ARG A 161 6.99 9.41 10.13
N ALA A 162 6.76 9.92 11.34
CA ALA A 162 5.46 9.94 12.01
C ALA A 162 4.47 10.70 11.11
N THR A 163 4.01 9.99 10.09
CA THR A 163 3.00 10.46 9.16
C THR A 163 1.69 10.30 9.90
N ALA A 164 0.95 11.40 10.08
CA ALA A 164 -0.31 11.36 10.82
C ALA A 164 -1.20 10.25 10.25
N ALA A 165 -1.64 9.35 11.13
CA ALA A 165 -2.46 8.20 10.81
C ALA A 165 -3.74 8.67 10.07
N PRO A 166 -4.00 8.22 8.82
CA PRO A 166 -5.22 8.60 8.11
C PRO A 166 -6.47 8.22 8.90
N ALA A 167 -7.51 9.05 8.85
CA ALA A 167 -8.75 8.79 9.57
C ALA A 167 -9.31 7.39 9.24
N GLY A 168 -9.61 6.60 10.28
CA GLY A 168 -10.15 5.25 10.14
C GLY A 168 -9.12 4.11 10.15
N VAL A 169 -7.80 4.37 10.19
CA VAL A 169 -6.83 3.28 10.44
C VAL A 169 -6.89 2.82 11.89
N VAL A 170 -6.75 1.52 12.10
CA VAL A 170 -6.65 0.92 13.44
C VAL A 170 -5.17 0.86 13.83
N LYS A 171 -4.84 1.53 14.94
CA LYS A 171 -3.47 1.59 15.49
C LYS A 171 -2.91 0.18 15.71
N GLY A 172 -1.65 -0.05 15.33
CA GLY A 172 -0.97 -1.33 15.46
C GLY A 172 -1.36 -2.39 14.43
N GLN A 173 -2.33 -2.13 13.53
CA GLN A 173 -2.67 -3.06 12.46
C GLN A 173 -1.81 -2.82 11.20
N PRO A 174 -1.39 -3.87 10.48
CA PRO A 174 -0.64 -3.74 9.23
C PRO A 174 -1.55 -3.39 8.05
N TYR A 175 -1.18 -2.35 7.33
CA TYR A 175 -1.81 -1.87 6.09
C TYR A 175 -0.81 -1.86 4.93
N LEU A 176 -1.32 -1.82 3.71
CA LEU A 176 -0.56 -1.74 2.47
C LEU A 176 -1.12 -0.62 1.61
N LEU A 177 -0.29 0.07 0.84
CA LEU A 177 -0.82 0.91 -0.23
C LEU A 177 -1.30 -0.02 -1.36
N GLY A 178 -2.44 0.29 -1.98
CA GLY A 178 -2.87 -0.43 -3.19
C GLY A 178 -1.83 -0.32 -4.32
N LYS A 179 -1.04 0.77 -4.31
CA LYS A 179 0.12 0.96 -5.19
C LYS A 179 1.27 -0.02 -4.94
N ASP A 180 1.27 -0.78 -3.83
CA ASP A 180 2.31 -1.75 -3.46
C ASP A 180 1.95 -3.20 -3.88
N LEU A 181 0.70 -3.43 -4.30
CA LEU A 181 0.19 -4.74 -4.73
C LEU A 181 0.33 -5.03 -6.25
N VAL A 182 0.77 -4.07 -7.08
CA VAL A 182 0.90 -4.28 -8.54
C VAL A 182 1.88 -5.43 -8.81
N GLY A 183 1.46 -6.34 -9.69
CA GLY A 183 2.07 -7.65 -9.90
C GLY A 183 1.16 -8.79 -9.44
N VAL A 184 0.42 -8.60 -8.33
CA VAL A 184 -0.52 -9.61 -7.80
C VAL A 184 -1.97 -9.10 -7.69
N VAL A 185 -2.16 -7.78 -7.51
CA VAL A 185 -3.47 -7.11 -7.58
C VAL A 185 -3.37 -5.86 -8.45
N ASN A 186 -4.25 -5.74 -9.44
CA ASN A 186 -4.48 -4.50 -10.18
C ASN A 186 -5.54 -3.65 -9.46
N VAL A 187 -5.13 -2.52 -8.89
CA VAL A 187 -6.00 -1.60 -8.13
C VAL A 187 -6.38 -0.38 -8.97
N VAL A 188 -7.67 -0.25 -9.28
CA VAL A 188 -8.25 0.84 -10.08
C VAL A 188 -9.11 1.73 -9.19
N SER A 189 -8.84 3.03 -9.16
CA SER A 189 -9.74 3.99 -8.50
C SER A 189 -10.99 4.22 -9.34
N LEU A 190 -12.16 4.16 -8.71
CA LEU A 190 -13.46 4.42 -9.34
C LEU A 190 -14.04 5.81 -8.95
N GLY A 191 -13.26 6.63 -8.23
CA GLY A 191 -13.74 7.86 -7.61
C GLY A 191 -14.56 7.62 -6.34
N ALA A 192 -14.96 8.70 -5.66
CA ALA A 192 -15.79 8.67 -4.44
C ALA A 192 -15.31 7.69 -3.34
N GLY A 193 -13.98 7.50 -3.20
CA GLY A 193 -13.39 6.56 -2.24
C GLY A 193 -13.59 5.08 -2.58
N LYS A 194 -14.10 4.74 -3.77
CA LYS A 194 -14.27 3.37 -4.26
C LYS A 194 -13.07 2.92 -5.08
N PHE A 195 -12.67 1.67 -4.88
CA PHE A 195 -11.55 1.05 -5.60
C PHE A 195 -11.94 -0.37 -6.04
N ARG A 196 -11.59 -0.73 -7.28
CA ARG A 196 -11.72 -2.10 -7.80
C ARG A 196 -10.36 -2.78 -7.77
N LEU A 197 -10.30 -3.92 -7.09
CA LEU A 197 -9.13 -4.77 -6.95
C LEU A 197 -9.37 -6.01 -7.81
N ASN A 198 -8.54 -6.19 -8.83
CA ASN A 198 -8.59 -7.34 -9.73
C ASN A 198 -7.37 -8.23 -9.47
N VAL A 199 -7.61 -9.51 -9.20
CA VAL A 199 -6.58 -10.55 -9.09
C VAL A 199 -6.71 -11.47 -10.30
N PRO A 200 -5.62 -11.93 -10.94
CA PRO A 200 -5.70 -12.87 -12.05
C PRO A 200 -6.45 -14.15 -11.68
N GLY A 201 -7.40 -14.56 -12.52
CA GLY A 201 -8.25 -15.75 -12.28
C GLY A 201 -9.38 -15.56 -11.24
N GLU A 202 -9.46 -14.41 -10.59
CA GLU A 202 -10.41 -14.12 -9.51
C GLU A 202 -11.46 -13.09 -9.92
N THR A 203 -12.63 -13.14 -9.27
CA THR A 203 -13.68 -12.12 -9.51
C THR A 203 -13.36 -10.83 -8.77
N ALA A 204 -13.39 -9.71 -9.50
CA ALA A 204 -12.98 -8.40 -9.02
C ALA A 204 -13.73 -7.97 -7.74
N LEU A 205 -12.97 -7.55 -6.72
CA LEU A 205 -13.50 -7.05 -5.47
C LEU A 205 -13.56 -5.53 -5.50
N THR A 206 -14.74 -4.95 -5.32
CA THR A 206 -14.95 -3.50 -5.24
C THR A 206 -15.09 -3.11 -3.78
N VAL A 207 -14.19 -2.28 -3.27
CA VAL A 207 -14.14 -1.84 -1.87
C VAL A 207 -14.43 -0.35 -1.79
N THR A 208 -15.01 0.10 -0.67
CA THR A 208 -15.24 1.52 -0.40
C THR A 208 -14.46 1.90 0.85
N ALA A 209 -13.68 2.98 0.80
CA ALA A 209 -12.95 3.48 1.96
C ALA A 209 -13.91 3.79 3.12
N GLY A 210 -13.55 3.38 4.34
CA GLY A 210 -14.38 3.49 5.54
C GLY A 210 -15.44 2.40 5.71
N GLN A 211 -15.62 1.49 4.74
CA GLN A 211 -16.63 0.43 4.79
C GLN A 211 -16.01 -0.95 4.95
N LYS A 212 -16.56 -1.78 5.85
CA LYS A 212 -16.15 -3.19 5.96
C LYS A 212 -16.74 -4.06 4.86
N THR A 213 -17.93 -3.75 4.35
CA THR A 213 -18.56 -4.52 3.29
C THR A 213 -18.00 -4.12 1.93
N ALA A 214 -17.50 -5.12 1.20
CA ALA A 214 -17.05 -5.04 -0.18
C ALA A 214 -18.05 -5.76 -1.12
N GLN A 215 -17.95 -5.51 -2.42
CA GLN A 215 -18.80 -6.12 -3.44
C GLN A 215 -17.98 -6.98 -4.40
N ARG A 216 -18.41 -8.21 -4.63
CA ARG A 216 -17.89 -9.14 -5.63
C ARG A 216 -19.05 -9.58 -6.55
N ALA A 217 -18.75 -10.14 -7.72
CA ALA A 217 -19.77 -10.57 -8.68
C ALA A 217 -20.79 -11.58 -8.12
N GLY A 218 -20.46 -12.31 -7.05
CA GLY A 218 -21.34 -13.23 -6.33
C GLY A 218 -22.06 -12.65 -5.09
N GLY A 219 -21.92 -11.36 -4.79
CA GLY A 219 -22.56 -10.70 -3.65
C GLY A 219 -21.63 -9.87 -2.77
N ASN A 220 -22.09 -9.55 -1.56
CA ASN A 220 -21.32 -8.81 -0.58
C ASN A 220 -20.27 -9.71 0.11
N VAL A 221 -19.11 -9.13 0.43
CA VAL A 221 -17.99 -9.79 1.11
C VAL A 221 -17.56 -8.90 2.28
N ASP A 222 -17.61 -9.40 3.50
CA ASP A 222 -17.17 -8.61 4.66
C ASP A 222 -15.65 -8.69 4.88
N LEU A 223 -15.04 -7.53 5.04
CA LEU A 223 -13.63 -7.35 5.36
C LEU A 223 -13.45 -7.26 6.89
N PRO A 224 -12.41 -7.90 7.48
CA PRO A 224 -12.15 -7.81 8.91
C PRO A 224 -11.97 -6.37 9.41
N LEU A 225 -11.34 -5.53 8.57
CA LEU A 225 -11.06 -4.12 8.80
C LEU A 225 -11.51 -3.33 7.56
N ALA A 226 -11.97 -2.10 7.76
CA ALA A 226 -12.27 -1.20 6.65
C ALA A 226 -10.95 -0.77 5.98
N PRO A 227 -10.88 -0.72 4.64
CA PRO A 227 -9.82 -0.01 3.95
C PRO A 227 -10.02 1.49 4.12
N VAL A 228 -8.95 2.26 3.99
CA VAL A 228 -8.99 3.72 4.03
C VAL A 228 -8.38 4.32 2.77
N SER A 229 -8.43 5.63 2.65
CA SER A 229 -7.85 6.37 1.52
C SER A 229 -7.13 7.61 2.06
N ASP A 230 -5.98 7.95 1.49
CA ASP A 230 -5.30 9.24 1.72
C ASP A 230 -5.85 10.36 0.82
N GLY A 231 -7.01 10.13 0.18
CA GLY A 231 -7.62 10.98 -0.83
C GLY A 231 -7.23 10.60 -2.27
N LYS A 232 -6.11 9.89 -2.47
CA LYS A 232 -5.62 9.47 -3.80
C LYS A 232 -5.34 7.97 -3.92
N ASN A 233 -4.75 7.39 -2.89
CA ASN A 233 -4.31 6.01 -2.84
C ASN A 233 -5.21 5.21 -1.89
N LEU A 234 -5.59 4.00 -2.31
CA LEU A 234 -6.11 2.98 -1.41
C LEU A 234 -5.04 2.62 -0.38
N ILE A 235 -5.45 2.53 0.89
CA ILE A 235 -4.68 1.94 1.99
C ILE A 235 -5.50 0.74 2.48
N PHE A 236 -5.05 -0.46 2.13
CA PHE A 236 -5.78 -1.71 2.31
C PHE A 236 -5.24 -2.49 3.52
N PRO A 237 -6.08 -3.04 4.41
CA PRO A 237 -5.60 -3.82 5.55
C PRO A 237 -5.00 -5.14 5.07
N LEU A 238 -3.88 -5.57 5.64
CA LEU A 238 -3.23 -6.84 5.29
C LEU A 238 -4.18 -8.04 5.48
N SER A 239 -4.98 -8.02 6.54
CA SER A 239 -6.00 -9.02 6.86
C SER A 239 -7.11 -9.12 5.79
N GLY A 240 -7.33 -8.06 5.00
CA GLY A 240 -8.30 -8.06 3.90
C GLY A 240 -7.84 -8.83 2.67
N LEU A 241 -6.54 -9.13 2.52
CA LEU A 241 -6.01 -9.80 1.32
C LEU A 241 -6.57 -11.22 1.14
N ARG A 242 -6.94 -11.90 2.22
CA ARG A 242 -7.59 -13.21 2.14
C ARG A 242 -8.92 -13.14 1.40
N ALA A 243 -9.65 -12.02 1.48
CA ALA A 243 -10.88 -11.82 0.71
C ALA A 243 -10.61 -11.70 -0.80
N LEU A 244 -9.38 -11.36 -1.22
CA LEU A 244 -8.96 -11.32 -2.62
C LEU A 244 -8.48 -12.69 -3.15
N GLY A 245 -8.49 -13.75 -2.33
CA GLY A 245 -7.91 -15.06 -2.68
C GLY A 245 -6.39 -15.13 -2.47
N CYS A 246 -5.78 -14.08 -1.91
CA CYS A 246 -4.33 -14.02 -1.70
C CYS A 246 -3.90 -14.67 -0.37
N THR A 247 -2.77 -15.35 -0.38
CA THR A 247 -2.06 -15.79 0.83
C THR A 247 -1.00 -14.77 1.23
N VAL A 248 -0.73 -14.68 2.53
CA VAL A 248 0.29 -13.82 3.12
C VAL A 248 1.23 -14.70 3.93
N THR A 249 2.52 -14.63 3.64
CA THR A 249 3.58 -15.33 4.37
C THR A 249 4.57 -14.33 4.96
N ASP A 250 4.91 -14.51 6.23
CA ASP A 250 5.87 -13.64 6.91
C ASP A 250 7.27 -13.78 6.30
N ALA A 251 7.95 -12.65 6.13
CA ALA A 251 9.34 -12.58 5.71
C ALA A 251 10.17 -11.83 6.77
N PRO A 252 11.50 -12.04 6.86
CA PRO A 252 12.33 -11.45 7.93
C PRO A 252 12.32 -9.92 8.04
N LYS A 253 11.77 -9.23 7.03
CA LYS A 253 11.67 -7.77 6.90
C LYS A 253 10.36 -7.32 6.26
N GLY A 254 9.28 -8.10 6.32
CA GLY A 254 8.03 -7.74 5.64
C GLY A 254 7.12 -8.95 5.45
N VAL A 255 6.35 -8.96 4.38
CA VAL A 255 5.53 -10.12 3.99
C VAL A 255 5.63 -10.37 2.49
N THR A 256 5.59 -11.64 2.10
CA THR A 256 5.32 -12.03 0.72
C THR A 256 3.83 -12.24 0.56
N ILE A 257 3.24 -11.64 -0.48
CA ILE A 257 1.85 -11.83 -0.86
C ILE A 257 1.84 -12.63 -2.14
N THR A 258 1.11 -13.73 -2.14
CA THR A 258 0.90 -14.57 -3.33
C THR A 258 -0.58 -14.53 -3.68
N CYS A 259 -0.91 -14.20 -4.92
CA CYS A 259 -2.28 -14.23 -5.44
C CYS A 259 -2.26 -15.03 -6.74
N GLY A 260 -2.81 -16.25 -6.73
CA GLY A 260 -2.65 -17.17 -7.85
C GLY A 260 -1.18 -17.56 -8.06
N PRO A 261 -0.65 -17.52 -9.30
CA PRO A 261 0.75 -17.86 -9.59
C PRO A 261 1.73 -16.73 -9.23
N ASP A 262 1.24 -15.50 -9.08
CA ASP A 262 2.06 -14.31 -8.93
C ASP A 262 2.38 -14.02 -7.46
N SER A 263 3.59 -13.53 -7.18
CA SER A 263 4.03 -13.17 -5.84
C SER A 263 4.74 -11.82 -5.81
N VAL A 264 4.54 -11.06 -4.74
CA VAL A 264 5.21 -9.77 -4.49
C VAL A 264 5.68 -9.66 -3.06
N GLY A 265 6.90 -9.15 -2.91
CA GLY A 265 7.44 -8.69 -1.65
C GLY A 265 6.93 -7.30 -1.27
N VAL A 266 6.30 -7.16 -0.11
CA VAL A 266 5.88 -5.84 0.42
C VAL A 266 6.26 -5.66 1.88
N LEU A 267 6.23 -4.40 2.30
CA LEU A 267 6.59 -3.96 3.63
C LEU A 267 5.40 -3.22 4.25
N PRO A 268 4.63 -3.86 5.16
CA PRO A 268 3.44 -3.25 5.71
C PRO A 268 3.70 -1.97 6.50
N ILE A 269 2.78 -1.02 6.34
CA ILE A 269 2.69 0.20 7.12
C ILE A 269 1.92 -0.13 8.40
N VAL A 270 2.50 0.17 9.56
CA VAL A 270 1.82 0.09 10.86
C VAL A 270 1.71 1.52 11.39
N PHE A 271 0.47 1.95 11.70
CA PHE A 271 0.14 3.27 12.23
C PHE A 271 0.03 3.27 13.76
#